data_AF-A0A536A340-F1
#
_entry.id   AF-A0A536A340-F1
#
_cell.length_a   1.000
_cell.length_b   1.000
_cell.length_c   1.000
_cell.angle_alpha   90.00
_cell.angle_beta   90.00
_cell.angle_gamma   90.00
#
_symmetry.space_group_name_H-M   'P 1'
#
loop_
_entity.id
_entity.type
_entity.pdbx_description
1 polymer ?
#
loop_
_entity_poly.entity_id
_entity_poly.type
_entity_poly.pdbx_seq_one_letter_code
_entity_poly.pdbx_strand_id
1 'polypeptide(L)'
;MRGATVTCPKCATEMPVAFSFCGKCGARLVAVQPIEGETKQVTVLFADISGFTALAERLDPEELHENMRAAWDAIAVEIRAFNGLIEKYIGDAVVAVFGAVDNEIDHPARAQRAALAILGALDRENERIAERTGRNLALRIGINSGLAVAGAVGDRESEFGVLGDAVNVAARLEQAAEPGEVLVGDATYRLAPGLFAYEPHPPVAAKGKTAPLVAWRLLRIETAAIDRGRAPLVGRDSEVALLVGALEDALAGKGHIVSIVGEAGLGKTRLVDELLADPRALGARVARARCSPYDAHRAYGAISDLLRRALAIGTNAPTEIAHRMLTETVPGMEPEAAKMVLAALGYSLTLPALSGETRRKLLDRAIRDLILRVARTQPVILALTDVQWADAASQELLAALAP
;
A
#
# COMPACT_ATOMS: atom_id res chain seq x y z
N MET A 1 -28.12 24.00 -26.90
CA MET A 1 -27.14 23.51 -25.89
C MET A 1 -25.75 23.65 -26.50
N ARG A 2 -24.93 24.59 -26.01
CA ARG A 2 -23.54 24.70 -26.48
C ARG A 2 -22.74 23.60 -25.79
N GLY A 3 -22.16 22.68 -26.56
CA GLY A 3 -21.33 21.60 -26.01
C GLY A 3 -20.08 22.16 -25.35
N ALA A 4 -19.62 21.52 -24.27
CA ALA A 4 -18.41 21.93 -23.58
C ALA A 4 -17.20 21.94 -24.53
N THR A 5 -16.37 22.98 -24.43
CA THR A 5 -15.14 23.14 -25.22
C THR A 5 -13.93 23.13 -24.30
N VAL A 6 -12.80 22.66 -24.83
CA VAL A 6 -11.48 22.67 -24.20
C VAL A 6 -10.52 23.47 -25.08
N THR A 7 -9.72 24.33 -24.47
CA THR A 7 -8.74 25.15 -25.18
C THR A 7 -7.41 24.40 -25.26
N CYS A 8 -6.86 24.27 -26.47
CA CYS A 8 -5.57 23.61 -26.65
C CYS A 8 -4.45 24.38 -25.94
N PRO A 9 -3.67 23.74 -25.04
CA PRO A 9 -2.61 24.42 -24.29
C PRO A 9 -1.42 24.85 -25.16
N LYS A 10 -1.29 24.29 -26.37
CA LYS A 10 -0.17 24.58 -27.28
C LYS A 10 -0.48 25.70 -28.29
N CYS A 11 -1.71 25.76 -28.81
CA CYS A 11 -2.05 26.68 -29.90
C CYS A 11 -3.33 27.50 -29.65
N ALA A 12 -3.85 27.47 -28.42
CA ALA A 12 -5.02 28.21 -27.95
C ALA A 12 -6.30 28.01 -28.78
N THR A 13 -6.37 26.95 -29.58
CA THR A 13 -7.55 26.65 -30.40
C THR A 13 -8.60 25.94 -29.55
N GLU A 14 -9.83 26.46 -29.56
CA GLU A 14 -10.97 25.82 -28.91
C GLU A 14 -11.38 24.56 -29.69
N MET A 15 -11.58 23.47 -28.96
CA MET A 15 -11.96 22.17 -29.49
C MET A 15 -13.10 21.59 -28.65
N PRO A 16 -14.01 20.78 -29.21
CA PRO A 16 -15.00 20.06 -28.39
C PRO A 16 -14.32 19.08 -27.42
N VAL A 17 -14.85 18.93 -26.20
CA VAL A 17 -14.28 18.03 -25.16
C VAL A 17 -14.17 16.55 -25.57
N ALA A 18 -14.88 16.12 -26.61
CA ALA A 18 -14.83 14.75 -27.14
C ALA A 18 -13.50 14.41 -27.86
N PHE A 19 -12.66 15.40 -28.18
CA PHE A 19 -11.41 15.18 -28.90
C PHE A 19 -10.24 14.95 -27.95
N SER A 20 -9.53 13.83 -28.10
CA SER A 20 -8.31 13.53 -27.33
C SER A 20 -7.08 14.31 -27.80
N PHE A 21 -7.12 14.88 -29.01
CA PHE A 21 -6.03 15.63 -29.62
C PHE A 21 -6.55 16.87 -30.34
N CYS A 22 -5.74 17.93 -30.35
CA CYS A 22 -6.04 19.16 -31.05
C CYS A 22 -5.97 18.93 -32.56
N GLY A 23 -7.09 19.12 -33.26
CA GLY A 23 -7.18 18.98 -34.71
C GLY A 23 -6.31 19.96 -35.50
N LYS A 24 -5.76 21.00 -34.85
CA LYS A 24 -4.89 21.99 -35.49
C LYS A 24 -3.40 21.68 -35.34
N CYS A 25 -2.94 21.31 -34.15
CA CYS A 25 -1.50 21.19 -33.86
C CYS A 25 -1.05 19.81 -33.33
N GLY A 26 -1.98 18.85 -33.22
CA GLY A 26 -1.71 17.48 -32.76
C GLY A 26 -1.41 17.35 -31.26
N ALA A 27 -1.45 18.44 -30.48
CA ALA A 27 -1.22 18.37 -29.03
C ALA A 27 -2.36 17.62 -28.34
N ARG A 28 -2.03 16.72 -27.40
CA ARG A 28 -3.01 16.01 -26.58
C ARG A 28 -3.83 17.02 -25.78
N LEU A 29 -5.15 16.93 -25.88
CA LEU A 29 -6.07 17.75 -25.10
C LEU A 29 -6.30 17.00 -23.79
N VAL A 30 -5.81 17.57 -22.69
CA VAL A 30 -6.09 17.03 -21.36
C VAL A 30 -7.52 17.44 -21.03
N ALA A 31 -8.47 16.53 -21.23
CA ALA A 31 -9.72 16.64 -20.50
C ALA A 31 -9.35 16.42 -19.03
N VAL A 32 -9.23 17.52 -18.28
CA VAL A 32 -9.25 17.46 -16.81
C VAL A 32 -10.67 17.04 -16.47
N GLN A 33 -10.91 15.73 -16.45
CA GLN A 33 -12.08 15.19 -15.78
C GLN A 33 -11.84 15.47 -14.29
N PRO A 34 -12.73 16.20 -13.60
CA PRO A 34 -12.69 16.19 -12.15
C PRO A 34 -12.75 14.73 -11.72
N ILE A 35 -11.90 14.35 -10.76
CA ILE A 35 -11.89 12.99 -10.21
C ILE A 35 -13.20 12.84 -9.42
N GLU A 36 -14.28 12.47 -10.11
CA GLU A 36 -15.53 12.09 -9.47
C GLU A 36 -15.23 10.87 -8.59
N GLY A 37 -15.44 11.02 -7.27
CA GLY A 37 -15.10 9.98 -6.31
C GLY A 37 -15.80 8.66 -6.63
N GLU A 38 -15.04 7.57 -6.63
CA GLU A 38 -15.54 6.23 -6.93
C GLU A 38 -16.02 5.56 -5.65
N THR A 39 -17.23 5.00 -5.64
CA THR A 39 -17.69 4.20 -4.50
C THR A 39 -17.01 2.85 -4.53
N LYS A 40 -16.15 2.59 -3.53
CA LYS A 40 -15.37 1.36 -3.41
C LYS A 40 -15.61 0.69 -2.07
N GLN A 41 -15.43 -0.63 -2.04
CA GLN A 41 -15.24 -1.36 -0.80
C GLN A 41 -13.82 -1.05 -0.30
N VAL A 42 -13.71 -0.51 0.91
CA VAL A 42 -12.42 -0.15 1.52
C VAL A 42 -12.32 -0.72 2.93
N THR A 43 -11.14 -0.64 3.53
CA THR A 43 -10.94 -0.83 4.98
C THR A 43 -10.20 0.34 5.56
N VAL A 44 -10.78 0.92 6.61
CA VAL A 44 -10.24 2.09 7.30
C VAL A 44 -9.61 1.63 8.60
N LEU A 45 -8.41 2.13 8.87
CA LEU A 45 -7.68 1.94 10.11
C LEU A 45 -7.49 3.31 10.75
N PHE A 46 -7.95 3.45 11.99
CA PHE A 46 -7.63 4.55 12.89
C PHE A 46 -6.65 4.05 13.93
N ALA A 47 -5.57 4.78 14.18
CA ALA A 47 -4.64 4.50 15.27
C ALA A 47 -4.32 5.79 16.02
N ASP A 48 -4.56 5.79 17.33
CA ASP A 48 -4.42 6.95 18.21
C ASP A 48 -3.43 6.68 19.34
N ILE A 49 -2.48 7.60 19.55
CA ILE A 49 -1.43 7.45 20.56
C ILE A 49 -1.97 7.86 21.94
N SER A 50 -2.13 6.87 22.80
CA SER A 50 -2.41 7.04 24.22
C SER A 50 -1.14 7.14 25.06
N GLY A 51 -1.23 7.81 26.21
CA GLY A 51 -0.10 8.04 27.12
C GLY A 51 0.70 9.32 26.85
N PHE A 52 0.34 10.06 25.79
CA PHE A 52 0.99 11.32 25.40
C PHE A 52 0.97 12.38 26.51
N THR A 53 -0.18 12.58 27.18
CA THR A 53 -0.31 13.59 28.26
C THR A 53 0.64 13.32 29.42
N ALA A 54 0.82 12.06 29.80
CA ALA A 54 1.75 11.67 30.87
C ALA A 54 3.22 11.86 30.46
N LEU A 55 3.53 11.77 29.17
CA LEU A 55 4.85 12.08 28.61
C LEU A 55 5.10 13.60 28.59
N ALA A 56 4.09 14.37 28.18
CA ALA A 56 4.14 15.83 28.03
C ALA A 56 4.37 16.58 29.34
N GLU A 57 4.00 16.00 30.49
CA GLU A 57 4.26 16.59 31.82
C GLU A 57 5.73 16.54 32.24
N ARG A 58 6.56 15.72 31.58
CA ARG A 58 7.95 15.46 31.99
C ARG A 58 9.00 15.81 30.95
N LEU A 59 8.58 15.96 29.70
CA LEU A 59 9.47 16.27 28.59
C LEU A 59 9.31 17.72 28.19
N ASP A 60 10.44 18.32 27.82
CA ASP A 60 10.40 19.58 27.10
C ASP A 60 9.69 19.38 25.75
N PRO A 61 8.98 20.40 25.24
CA PRO A 61 8.19 20.28 24.01
C PRO A 61 8.97 19.75 22.80
N GLU A 62 10.27 20.04 22.72
CA GLU A 62 11.15 19.55 21.64
C GLU A 62 11.36 18.04 21.72
N GLU A 63 11.67 17.50 22.90
CA GLU A 63 11.86 16.05 23.09
C GLU A 63 10.55 15.29 22.89
N LEU A 64 9.44 15.85 23.36
CA LEU A 64 8.11 15.27 23.15
C LEU A 64 7.80 15.16 21.65
N HIS A 65 8.09 16.21 20.89
CA HIS A 65 7.88 16.25 19.45
C HIS A 65 8.77 15.25 18.70
N GLU A 66 10.03 15.10 19.10
CA GLU A 66 10.95 14.11 18.52
C GLU A 66 10.47 12.67 18.75
N ASN A 67 10.08 12.33 19.98
CA ASN A 67 9.57 10.99 20.31
C ASN A 67 8.27 10.69 19.56
N MET A 68 7.37 11.67 19.46
CA MET A 68 6.14 11.52 18.67
C MET A 68 6.44 11.33 17.19
N ARG A 69 7.39 12.08 16.64
CA ARG A 69 7.81 11.90 15.23
C ARG A 69 8.34 10.50 14.99
N ALA A 70 9.21 9.98 15.86
CA ALA A 70 9.76 8.64 15.74
C ALA A 70 8.65 7.56 15.78
N ALA A 71 7.70 7.68 16.71
CA ALA A 71 6.54 6.80 16.77
C ALA A 71 5.69 6.88 15.50
N TRP A 72 5.41 8.08 14.98
CA TRP A 72 4.65 8.25 13.75
C TRP A 72 5.34 7.69 12.52
N ASP A 73 6.65 7.89 12.40
CA ASP A 73 7.44 7.35 11.30
C ASP A 73 7.40 5.81 11.31
N ALA A 74 7.53 5.19 12.50
CA ALA A 74 7.40 3.75 12.65
C ALA A 74 6.01 3.23 12.25
N ILE A 75 4.94 3.88 12.72
CA ILE A 75 3.55 3.54 12.36
C ILE A 75 3.34 3.66 10.84
N ALA A 76 3.82 4.76 10.25
CA ALA A 76 3.65 5.05 8.83
C ALA A 76 4.40 4.07 7.93
N VAL A 77 5.56 3.56 8.37
CA VAL A 77 6.30 2.50 7.66
C VAL A 77 5.45 1.24 7.55
N GLU A 78 4.85 0.80 8.65
CA GLU A 78 4.05 -0.43 8.69
C GLU A 78 2.76 -0.28 7.85
N ILE A 79 2.03 0.83 7.97
CA ILE A 79 0.85 1.10 7.13
C ILE A 79 1.20 0.98 5.65
N ARG A 80 2.31 1.61 5.22
CA ARG A 80 2.77 1.56 3.83
C ARG A 80 3.28 0.17 3.45
N ALA A 81 3.86 -0.61 4.36
CA ALA A 81 4.34 -1.99 4.10
C ALA A 81 3.22 -2.94 3.70
N PHE A 82 2.02 -2.71 4.21
CA PHE A 82 0.82 -3.45 3.83
C PHE A 82 -0.05 -2.73 2.78
N ASN A 83 0.55 -1.79 2.04
CA ASN A 83 -0.08 -0.98 0.99
C ASN A 83 -1.32 -0.19 1.47
N GLY A 84 -1.31 0.25 2.72
CA GLY A 84 -2.25 1.25 3.21
C GLY A 84 -1.86 2.64 2.75
N LEU A 85 -2.85 3.46 2.42
CA LEU A 85 -2.68 4.88 2.13
C LEU A 85 -2.99 5.68 3.39
N ILE A 86 -2.01 6.44 3.89
CA ILE A 86 -2.27 7.41 4.96
C ILE A 86 -3.06 8.57 4.35
N GLU A 87 -4.29 8.75 4.80
CA GLU A 87 -5.17 9.82 4.34
C GLU A 87 -4.81 11.13 5.05
N LYS A 88 -4.80 11.12 6.38
CA LYS A 88 -4.42 12.30 7.19
C LYS A 88 -4.02 11.93 8.61
N TYR A 89 -3.46 12.93 9.29
CA TYR A 89 -3.25 12.96 10.73
C TYR A 89 -4.29 13.88 11.38
N ILE A 90 -4.88 13.46 12.48
CA ILE A 90 -5.86 14.23 13.27
C ILE A 90 -5.34 14.31 14.70
N GLY A 91 -4.58 15.36 15.01
CA GLY A 91 -3.91 15.47 16.32
C GLY A 91 -2.90 14.33 16.51
N ASP A 92 -3.18 13.47 17.47
CA ASP A 92 -2.45 12.26 17.86
C ASP A 92 -3.01 10.96 17.25
N ALA A 93 -3.91 11.06 16.27
CA ALA A 93 -4.40 9.94 15.49
C ALA A 93 -3.92 9.96 14.03
N VAL A 94 -3.65 8.78 13.47
CA VAL A 94 -3.48 8.57 12.02
C VAL A 94 -4.68 7.84 11.45
N VAL A 95 -5.10 8.28 10.26
CA VAL A 95 -6.15 7.64 9.48
C VAL A 95 -5.54 7.06 8.22
N ALA A 96 -5.70 5.76 8.04
CA ALA A 96 -5.23 5.05 6.86
C ALA A 96 -6.37 4.27 6.20
N VAL A 97 -6.28 4.12 4.87
CA VAL A 97 -7.27 3.41 4.07
C VAL A 97 -6.59 2.39 3.16
N PHE A 98 -7.15 1.19 3.15
CA PHE A 98 -6.74 0.05 2.35
C PHE A 98 -7.81 -0.23 1.29
N GLY A 99 -7.40 -0.58 0.07
CA GLY A 99 -8.30 -0.85 -1.06
C GLY A 99 -8.90 0.39 -1.73
N ALA A 100 -8.44 1.60 -1.38
CA ALA A 100 -8.98 2.84 -1.94
C ALA A 100 -8.44 3.17 -3.35
N VAL A 101 -7.21 2.75 -3.63
CA VAL A 101 -6.57 2.94 -4.94
C VAL A 101 -6.94 1.82 -5.90
N ASP A 102 -6.61 0.58 -5.50
CA ASP A 102 -6.76 -0.61 -6.31
C ASP A 102 -7.88 -1.49 -5.72
N ASN A 103 -8.66 -2.16 -6.59
CA ASN A 103 -9.76 -3.06 -6.19
C ASN A 103 -9.24 -4.37 -5.58
N GLU A 104 -8.41 -4.27 -4.55
CA GLU A 104 -7.69 -5.38 -3.94
C GLU A 104 -8.55 -6.03 -2.86
N ILE A 105 -9.07 -7.22 -3.13
CA ILE A 105 -10.05 -7.91 -2.29
C ILE A 105 -9.50 -8.27 -0.90
N ASP A 106 -8.18 -8.36 -0.73
CA ASP A 106 -7.50 -8.70 0.53
C ASP A 106 -7.25 -7.50 1.45
N HIS A 107 -7.73 -6.31 1.10
CA HIS A 107 -7.58 -5.09 1.89
C HIS A 107 -7.98 -5.24 3.39
N PRO A 108 -9.01 -6.05 3.78
CA PRO A 108 -9.35 -6.26 5.19
C PRO A 108 -8.28 -7.03 5.97
N ALA A 109 -7.64 -8.01 5.33
CA ALA A 109 -6.57 -8.80 5.95
C ALA A 109 -5.29 -7.97 6.09
N ARG A 110 -4.94 -7.17 5.07
CA ARG A 110 -3.77 -6.28 5.13
C ARG A 110 -3.88 -5.22 6.20
N ALA A 111 -5.05 -4.60 6.37
CA ALA A 111 -5.27 -3.63 7.45
C ALA A 111 -5.02 -4.24 8.84
N GLN A 112 -5.48 -5.48 9.06
CA GLN A 112 -5.28 -6.18 10.33
C GLN A 112 -3.83 -6.63 10.56
N ARG A 113 -3.13 -7.07 9.51
CA ARG A 113 -1.68 -7.32 9.58
C ARG A 113 -0.91 -6.04 9.91
N ALA A 114 -1.27 -4.93 9.26
CA ALA A 114 -0.68 -3.63 9.54
C ALA A 114 -0.88 -3.22 11.00
N ALA A 115 -2.08 -3.37 11.56
CA ALA A 115 -2.35 -3.05 12.95
C ALA A 115 -1.47 -3.84 13.94
N LEU A 116 -1.31 -5.15 13.72
CA LEU A 116 -0.44 -5.97 14.57
C LEU A 116 1.05 -5.60 14.40
N ALA A 117 1.49 -5.31 13.18
CA ALA A 117 2.85 -4.87 12.91
C ALA A 117 3.14 -3.49 13.53
N ILE A 118 2.16 -2.58 13.49
CA ILE A 118 2.20 -1.26 14.14
C ILE A 118 2.41 -1.39 15.65
N LEU A 119 1.66 -2.27 16.33
CA LEU A 119 1.86 -2.51 17.76
C LEU A 119 3.28 -3.01 18.04
N GLY A 120 3.76 -3.99 17.29
CA GLY A 120 5.13 -4.49 17.44
C GLY A 120 6.21 -3.46 17.10
N ALA A 121 5.96 -2.53 16.17
CA ALA A 121 6.87 -1.43 15.85
C ALA A 121 6.93 -0.41 16.98
N LEU A 122 5.79 -0.06 17.59
CA LEU A 122 5.74 0.82 18.74
C LEU A 122 6.45 0.19 19.96
N ASP A 123 6.29 -1.11 20.19
CA ASP A 123 6.99 -1.80 21.28
C ASP A 123 8.51 -1.68 21.16
N ARG A 124 9.05 -1.82 19.93
CA ARG A 124 10.49 -1.60 19.67
C ARG A 124 10.90 -0.15 19.90
N GLU A 125 10.06 0.83 19.55
CA GLU A 125 10.38 2.23 19.80
C GLU A 125 10.28 2.57 21.29
N ASN A 126 9.36 1.94 22.02
CA ASN A 126 9.21 2.06 23.46
C ASN A 126 10.46 1.59 24.21
N GLU A 127 11.25 0.64 23.69
CA GLU A 127 12.55 0.29 24.31
C GLU A 127 13.45 1.54 24.43
N ARG A 128 13.52 2.36 23.38
CA ARG A 128 14.31 3.62 23.38
C ARG A 128 13.64 4.73 24.16
N ILE A 129 12.31 4.87 24.04
CA ILE A 129 11.55 5.91 24.76
C ILE A 129 11.61 5.65 26.26
N ALA A 130 11.48 4.40 26.70
CA ALA A 130 11.53 4.02 28.11
C ALA A 130 12.91 4.28 28.72
N GLU A 131 14.00 4.02 28.00
CA GLU A 131 15.37 4.33 28.45
C GLU A 131 15.54 5.82 28.78
N ARG A 132 14.92 6.71 28.00
CA ARG A 132 15.02 8.16 28.18
C ARG A 132 14.01 8.71 29.19
N THR A 133 12.80 8.13 29.25
CA THR A 133 11.65 8.76 29.90
C THR A 133 11.05 7.95 31.06
N GLY A 134 11.38 6.66 31.17
CA GLY A 134 10.79 5.72 32.13
C GLY A 134 9.31 5.41 31.87
N ARG A 135 8.80 5.70 30.67
CA ARG A 135 7.40 5.52 30.25
C ARG A 135 7.32 4.93 28.84
N ASN A 136 6.18 4.30 28.55
CA ASN A 136 5.85 3.77 27.23
C ASN A 136 4.67 4.54 26.65
N LEU A 137 4.66 4.68 25.33
CA LEU A 137 3.48 5.02 24.55
C LEU A 137 2.63 3.76 24.32
N ALA A 138 1.34 3.93 24.12
CA ALA A 138 0.45 2.83 23.70
C ALA A 138 -0.49 3.32 22.60
N LEU A 139 -0.98 2.41 21.78
CA LEU A 139 -1.93 2.73 20.71
C LEU A 139 -3.31 2.16 20.98
N ARG A 140 -4.33 2.90 20.62
CA ARG A 140 -5.68 2.38 20.41
C ARG A 140 -5.91 2.28 18.92
N ILE A 141 -6.36 1.13 18.43
CA ILE A 141 -6.56 0.91 16.99
C ILE A 141 -7.99 0.43 16.71
N GLY A 142 -8.65 1.08 15.77
CA GLY A 142 -9.98 0.71 15.27
C GLY A 142 -9.95 0.43 13.78
N ILE A 143 -10.51 -0.71 13.36
CA ILE A 143 -10.52 -1.15 11.96
C ILE A 143 -11.94 -1.48 11.52
N ASN A 144 -12.38 -0.92 10.40
CA ASN A 144 -13.66 -1.30 9.81
C ASN A 144 -13.66 -1.26 8.27
N SER A 145 -14.41 -2.19 7.67
CA SER A 145 -14.59 -2.33 6.23
C SER A 145 -16.00 -1.88 5.83
N GLY A 146 -16.12 -1.28 4.66
CA GLY A 146 -17.42 -0.90 4.11
C GLY A 146 -17.28 -0.09 2.83
N LEU A 147 -18.42 0.28 2.26
CA LEU A 147 -18.46 1.16 1.10
C LEU A 147 -18.10 2.58 1.51
N ALA A 148 -17.18 3.19 0.77
CA ALA A 148 -16.84 4.58 0.89
C ALA A 148 -16.55 5.18 -0.49
N VAL A 149 -16.82 6.47 -0.63
CA VAL A 149 -16.42 7.23 -1.81
C VAL A 149 -14.96 7.61 -1.65
N ALA A 150 -14.12 7.13 -2.57
CA ALA A 150 -12.69 7.43 -2.62
C ALA A 150 -12.40 8.38 -3.79
N GLY A 151 -11.87 9.57 -3.51
CA GLY A 151 -11.59 10.59 -4.53
C GLY A 151 -11.07 11.90 -3.94
N ALA A 152 -10.87 12.91 -4.77
CA ALA A 152 -10.56 14.25 -4.28
C ALA A 152 -11.79 14.84 -3.55
N VAL A 153 -11.64 15.27 -2.31
CA VAL A 153 -12.71 15.85 -1.48
C VAL A 153 -12.42 17.34 -1.25
N GLY A 154 -13.27 18.22 -1.77
CA GLY A 154 -13.21 19.68 -1.57
C GLY A 154 -12.81 20.48 -2.82
N ASP A 155 -12.77 21.82 -2.70
CA ASP A 155 -12.40 22.76 -3.77
C ASP A 155 -10.89 22.75 -4.11
N ARG A 156 -10.11 21.88 -3.44
CA ARG A 156 -8.69 21.66 -3.69
C ARG A 156 -8.50 20.28 -4.30
N GLU A 157 -7.96 20.25 -5.52
CA GLU A 157 -7.65 19.04 -6.31
C GLU A 157 -6.67 18.05 -5.63
N SER A 158 -6.20 18.30 -4.40
CA SER A 158 -5.08 17.61 -3.75
C SER A 158 -5.42 16.81 -2.47
N GLU A 159 -6.66 16.83 -1.98
CA GLU A 159 -7.04 16.10 -0.75
C GLU A 159 -7.79 14.81 -1.12
N PHE A 160 -7.07 13.69 -1.21
CA PHE A 160 -7.71 12.38 -1.32
C PHE A 160 -8.45 12.08 -0.02
N GLY A 161 -9.78 12.07 -0.07
CA GLY A 161 -10.63 11.82 1.08
C GLY A 161 -11.43 10.56 0.88
N VAL A 162 -11.72 9.89 2.00
CA VAL A 162 -12.62 8.74 2.05
C VAL A 162 -13.84 9.13 2.86
N LEU A 163 -15.00 9.11 2.23
CA LEU A 163 -16.27 9.50 2.83
C LEU A 163 -17.19 8.28 2.92
N GLY A 164 -17.62 7.93 4.12
CA GLY A 164 -18.54 6.82 4.34
C GLY A 164 -18.72 6.46 5.80
N ASP A 165 -19.80 5.74 6.09
CA ASP A 165 -20.07 5.21 7.43
C ASP A 165 -18.93 4.33 7.95
N ALA A 166 -18.18 3.68 7.05
CA ALA A 166 -17.02 2.87 7.39
C ALA A 166 -15.94 3.63 8.18
N VAL A 167 -15.71 4.89 7.84
CA VAL A 167 -14.74 5.78 8.51
C VAL A 167 -15.19 6.08 9.93
N ASN A 168 -16.47 6.46 10.08
CA ASN A 168 -17.05 6.76 11.39
C ASN A 168 -17.06 5.53 12.30
N VAL A 169 -17.36 4.35 11.77
CA VAL A 169 -17.32 3.10 12.55
C VAL A 169 -15.90 2.79 13.01
N ALA A 170 -14.89 2.90 12.14
CA ALA A 170 -13.49 2.66 12.53
C ALA A 170 -13.04 3.61 13.65
N ALA A 171 -13.37 4.90 13.56
CA ALA A 171 -13.08 5.86 14.63
C ALA A 171 -13.78 5.52 15.96
N ARG A 172 -15.01 4.99 15.92
CA ARG A 172 -15.72 4.57 17.15
C ARG A 172 -15.11 3.34 17.79
N LEU A 173 -14.61 2.42 16.97
CA LEU A 173 -13.91 1.23 17.45
C LEU A 173 -12.58 1.63 18.10
N GLU A 174 -11.83 2.55 17.50
CA GLU A 174 -10.60 3.09 18.10
C GLU A 174 -10.88 3.71 19.48
N GLN A 175 -11.87 4.61 19.56
CA GLN A 175 -12.22 5.28 20.81
C GLN A 175 -12.66 4.33 21.94
N ALA A 176 -13.18 3.15 21.57
CA ALA A 176 -13.62 2.13 22.50
C ALA A 176 -12.54 1.10 22.86
N ALA A 177 -11.40 1.11 22.14
CA ALA A 177 -10.29 0.21 22.40
C ALA A 177 -9.52 0.66 23.64
N GLU A 178 -9.05 -0.29 24.44
CA GLU A 178 -8.10 -0.02 25.52
C GLU A 178 -6.69 0.25 24.96
N PRO A 179 -5.80 0.93 25.71
CA PRO A 179 -4.40 1.10 25.29
C PRO A 179 -3.72 -0.25 24.99
N GLY A 180 -3.15 -0.37 23.79
CA GLY A 180 -2.54 -1.59 23.26
C GLY A 180 -3.52 -2.55 22.56
N GLU A 181 -4.79 -2.16 22.39
CA GLU A 181 -5.82 -2.99 21.80
C GLU A 181 -6.15 -2.61 20.34
N VAL A 182 -6.49 -3.63 19.55
CA VAL A 182 -7.03 -3.49 18.20
C VAL A 182 -8.46 -4.00 18.18
N LEU A 183 -9.42 -3.11 17.95
CA LEU A 183 -10.83 -3.45 17.76
C LEU A 183 -11.18 -3.48 16.27
N VAL A 184 -11.81 -4.58 15.87
CA VAL A 184 -12.19 -4.88 14.49
C VAL A 184 -13.70 -4.94 14.37
N GLY A 185 -14.27 -4.21 13.41
CA GLY A 185 -15.69 -4.22 13.13
C GLY A 185 -16.14 -5.55 12.51
N ASP A 186 -17.40 -5.90 12.74
CA ASP A 186 -17.97 -7.16 12.26
C ASP A 186 -17.87 -7.36 10.74
N ALA A 187 -17.98 -6.29 9.94
CA ALA A 187 -17.77 -6.37 8.50
C ALA A 187 -16.34 -6.80 8.13
N THR A 188 -15.33 -6.27 8.81
CA THR A 188 -13.92 -6.63 8.59
C THR A 188 -13.63 -8.05 9.05
N TYR A 189 -14.14 -8.44 10.22
CA TYR A 189 -14.03 -9.80 10.76
C TYR A 189 -14.53 -10.84 9.76
N ARG A 190 -15.72 -10.63 9.18
CA ARG A 190 -16.33 -11.55 8.19
C ARG A 190 -15.57 -11.62 6.87
N LEU A 191 -14.80 -10.59 6.52
CA LEU A 191 -14.02 -10.53 5.28
C LEU A 191 -12.60 -11.08 5.43
N ALA A 192 -12.19 -11.47 6.64
CA ALA A 192 -10.92 -12.14 6.90
C ALA A 192 -11.11 -13.44 7.70
N PRO A 193 -11.99 -14.36 7.23
CA PRO A 193 -12.35 -15.54 7.98
C PRO A 193 -11.13 -16.44 8.19
N GLY A 194 -10.97 -16.89 9.43
CA GLY A 194 -9.89 -17.79 9.82
C GLY A 194 -8.55 -17.08 10.05
N LEU A 195 -8.14 -16.12 9.21
CA LEU A 195 -6.77 -15.58 9.17
C LEU A 195 -6.21 -15.03 10.49
N PHE A 196 -7.07 -14.68 11.44
CA PHE A 196 -6.70 -14.11 12.72
C PHE A 196 -7.47 -14.73 13.88
N ALA A 197 -6.87 -14.68 15.05
CA ALA A 197 -7.53 -15.01 16.31
C ALA A 197 -8.20 -13.76 16.86
N TYR A 198 -9.46 -13.91 17.26
CA TYR A 198 -10.27 -12.83 17.81
C TYR A 198 -10.93 -13.23 19.13
N GLU A 199 -11.15 -12.25 19.98
CA GLU A 199 -12.06 -12.35 21.14
C GLU A 199 -13.30 -11.48 20.91
N PRO A 200 -14.50 -11.93 21.30
CA PRO A 200 -15.68 -11.06 21.30
C PRO A 200 -15.47 -9.86 22.21
N HIS A 201 -15.74 -8.66 21.72
CA HIS A 201 -15.73 -7.44 22.53
C HIS A 201 -17.17 -7.02 22.85
N PRO A 202 -17.46 -6.46 24.04
CA PRO A 202 -18.76 -5.87 24.34
C PRO A 202 -19.21 -4.89 23.22
N PRO A 203 -20.51 -4.86 22.86
CA PRO A 203 -20.97 -3.99 21.78
C PRO A 203 -20.63 -2.51 22.04
N VAL A 204 -20.04 -1.84 21.05
CA VAL A 204 -19.58 -0.46 21.16
C VAL A 204 -20.75 0.48 20.85
N ALA A 205 -21.09 1.37 21.77
CA ALA A 205 -22.13 2.36 21.56
C ALA A 205 -21.68 3.40 20.52
N ALA A 206 -22.49 3.62 19.48
CA ALA A 206 -22.23 4.64 18.46
C ALA A 206 -23.34 5.69 18.47
N LYS A 207 -22.98 6.93 18.83
CA LYS A 207 -23.91 8.07 18.79
C LYS A 207 -24.44 8.25 17.37
N GLY A 208 -25.76 8.19 17.20
CA GLY A 208 -26.44 8.31 15.90
C GLY A 208 -26.73 6.99 15.19
N LYS A 209 -26.36 5.83 15.77
CA LYS A 209 -26.81 4.51 15.31
C LYS A 209 -27.87 3.92 16.24
N THR A 210 -28.83 3.22 15.65
CA THR A 210 -29.95 2.57 16.34
C THR A 210 -29.55 1.27 17.05
N ALA A 211 -28.49 0.60 16.58
CA ALA A 211 -27.93 -0.60 17.20
C ALA A 211 -26.45 -0.38 17.56
N PRO A 212 -25.97 -0.94 18.68
CA PRO A 212 -24.56 -0.90 19.03
C PRO A 212 -23.72 -1.69 18.01
N LEU A 213 -22.48 -1.26 17.83
CA LEU A 213 -21.54 -1.88 16.89
C LEU A 213 -21.02 -3.19 17.48
N VAL A 214 -21.08 -4.26 16.71
CA VAL A 214 -20.41 -5.52 17.05
C VAL A 214 -18.91 -5.36 16.75
N ALA A 215 -18.09 -5.66 17.75
CA ALA A 215 -16.65 -5.50 17.71
C ALA A 215 -15.94 -6.78 18.16
N TRP A 216 -14.74 -6.97 17.63
CA TRP A 216 -13.89 -8.11 17.90
C TRP A 216 -12.50 -7.60 18.27
N ARG A 217 -11.95 -8.07 19.39
CA ARG A 217 -10.56 -7.80 19.74
C ARG A 217 -9.66 -8.70 18.91
N LEU A 218 -8.82 -8.09 18.07
CA LEU A 218 -7.83 -8.80 17.28
C LEU A 218 -6.61 -9.13 18.15
N LEU A 219 -6.27 -10.42 18.26
CA LEU A 219 -5.21 -10.89 19.15
C LEU A 219 -3.89 -11.11 18.42
N ARG A 220 -3.94 -11.88 17.33
CA ARG A 220 -2.78 -12.32 16.56
C ARG A 220 -3.20 -12.86 15.21
N ILE A 221 -2.21 -13.08 14.36
CA ILE A 221 -2.39 -13.85 13.13
C ILE A 221 -2.54 -15.33 13.49
N GLU A 222 -3.58 -15.97 12.96
CA GLU A 222 -3.85 -17.38 13.20
C GLU A 222 -3.18 -18.19 12.08
N THR A 223 -2.04 -18.77 12.40
CA THR A 223 -1.21 -19.53 11.44
C THR A 223 -1.95 -20.76 10.90
N ALA A 224 -2.87 -21.35 11.68
CA ALA A 224 -3.65 -22.52 11.28
C ALA A 224 -4.74 -22.25 10.23
N ALA A 225 -5.01 -20.98 9.89
CA ALA A 225 -6.15 -20.63 9.04
C ALA A 225 -5.79 -20.11 7.65
N ILE A 226 -4.49 -19.94 7.38
CA ILE A 226 -3.95 -20.00 6.03
C ILE A 226 -4.43 -21.28 5.29
N ASP A 227 -4.75 -22.32 6.07
CA ASP A 227 -5.12 -23.67 5.63
C ASP A 227 -6.64 -23.89 5.38
N ARG A 228 -7.55 -23.10 5.97
CA ARG A 228 -8.97 -23.50 6.14
C ARG A 228 -9.95 -23.10 5.04
N GLY A 229 -9.51 -22.38 4.02
CA GLY A 229 -10.33 -21.99 2.86
C GLY A 229 -9.81 -22.50 1.52
N ARG A 230 -8.73 -23.26 1.53
CA ARG A 230 -8.02 -23.69 0.32
C ARG A 230 -7.91 -25.21 0.39
N ALA A 231 -8.29 -25.91 -0.69
CA ALA A 231 -7.97 -27.33 -0.76
C ALA A 231 -6.45 -27.50 -0.56
N PRO A 232 -6.01 -28.50 0.24
CA PRO A 232 -4.60 -28.74 0.48
C PRO A 232 -3.88 -28.95 -0.85
N LEU A 233 -2.68 -28.38 -0.97
CA LEU A 233 -1.80 -28.62 -2.10
C LEU A 233 -1.30 -30.06 -2.01
N VAL A 234 -1.84 -30.95 -2.84
CA VAL A 234 -1.44 -32.37 -2.84
C VAL A 234 -0.29 -32.57 -3.82
N GLY A 235 0.78 -33.21 -3.35
CA GLY A 235 1.90 -33.67 -4.20
C GLY A 235 2.79 -32.54 -4.74
N ARG A 236 2.91 -31.44 -4.01
CA ARG A 236 3.77 -30.28 -4.36
C ARG A 236 4.76 -29.93 -3.26
N ASP A 237 5.08 -30.89 -2.38
CA ASP A 237 5.94 -30.68 -1.22
C ASP A 237 7.34 -30.20 -1.63
N SER A 238 7.87 -30.69 -2.75
CA SER A 238 9.16 -30.27 -3.29
C SER A 238 9.18 -28.81 -3.74
N GLU A 239 8.15 -28.36 -4.47
CA GLU A 239 8.05 -27.00 -4.98
C GLU A 239 7.79 -26.00 -3.85
N VAL A 240 6.94 -26.38 -2.90
CA VAL A 240 6.71 -25.58 -1.69
C VAL A 240 8.01 -25.46 -0.88
N ALA A 241 8.73 -26.56 -0.65
CA ALA A 241 10.01 -26.53 0.06
C ALA A 241 11.06 -25.64 -0.64
N LEU A 242 11.10 -25.64 -1.98
CA LEU A 242 11.99 -24.77 -2.75
C LEU A 242 11.63 -23.29 -2.57
N LEU A 243 10.34 -22.95 -2.66
CA LEU A 243 9.85 -21.58 -2.48
C LEU A 243 10.10 -21.07 -1.05
N VAL A 244 9.86 -21.92 -0.06
CA VAL A 244 10.11 -21.65 1.34
C VAL A 244 11.60 -21.43 1.61
N GLY A 245 12.47 -22.29 1.09
CA GLY A 245 13.92 -22.13 1.24
C GLY A 245 14.42 -20.82 0.63
N ALA A 246 13.90 -20.45 -0.54
CA ALA A 246 14.21 -19.16 -1.17
C ALA A 246 13.73 -17.96 -0.32
N LEU A 247 12.60 -18.09 0.37
CA LEU A 247 12.13 -17.07 1.31
C LEU A 247 13.05 -16.97 2.53
N GLU A 248 13.47 -18.09 3.11
CA GLU A 248 14.39 -18.10 4.26
C GLU A 248 15.74 -17.46 3.91
N ASP A 249 16.31 -17.80 2.74
CA ASP A 249 17.52 -17.16 2.24
C ASP A 249 17.32 -15.66 2.00
N ALA A 250 16.17 -15.25 1.45
CA ALA A 250 15.83 -13.84 1.26
C ALA A 250 15.72 -13.08 2.59
N LEU A 251 15.11 -13.69 3.60
CA LEU A 251 15.06 -13.15 4.97
C LEU A 251 16.47 -13.06 5.59
N ALA A 252 17.39 -13.95 5.22
CA ALA A 252 18.80 -13.91 5.62
C ALA A 252 19.66 -12.95 4.77
N GLY A 253 19.05 -12.18 3.85
CA GLY A 253 19.72 -11.16 3.03
C GLY A 253 20.27 -11.67 1.69
N LYS A 254 19.96 -12.90 1.29
CA LYS A 254 20.33 -13.46 -0.02
C LYS A 254 19.10 -13.47 -0.93
N GLY A 255 19.06 -12.55 -1.88
CA GLY A 255 17.95 -12.47 -2.84
C GLY A 255 17.88 -13.67 -3.78
N HIS A 256 16.67 -14.09 -4.13
CA HIS A 256 16.41 -15.16 -5.09
C HIS A 256 15.43 -14.72 -6.17
N ILE A 257 15.61 -15.25 -7.38
CA ILE A 257 14.59 -15.24 -8.43
C ILE A 257 14.13 -16.67 -8.64
N VAL A 258 12.83 -16.90 -8.50
CA VAL A 258 12.20 -18.20 -8.74
C VAL A 258 11.24 -18.08 -9.91
N SER A 259 11.46 -18.90 -10.94
CA SER A 259 10.55 -19.01 -12.08
C SER A 259 9.67 -20.24 -11.95
N ILE A 260 8.34 -20.04 -11.93
CA ILE A 260 7.36 -21.13 -11.86
C ILE A 260 6.80 -21.36 -13.26
N VAL A 261 7.22 -22.45 -13.90
CA VAL A 261 6.83 -22.80 -15.27
C VAL A 261 5.93 -24.04 -15.27
N GLY A 262 4.92 -24.04 -16.13
CA GLY A 262 4.00 -25.17 -16.28
C GLY A 262 2.77 -24.79 -17.11
N GLU A 263 1.98 -25.78 -17.51
CA GLU A 263 0.74 -25.59 -18.27
C GLU A 263 -0.31 -24.78 -17.49
N ALA A 264 -1.27 -24.20 -18.23
CA ALA A 264 -2.39 -23.50 -17.63
C ALA A 264 -3.21 -24.45 -16.74
N GLY A 265 -3.64 -23.97 -15.57
CA GLY A 265 -4.43 -24.78 -14.63
C GLY A 265 -3.64 -25.66 -13.66
N LEU A 266 -2.31 -25.82 -13.80
CA LEU A 266 -1.48 -26.64 -12.90
C LEU A 266 -1.25 -26.06 -11.49
N GLY A 267 -1.95 -24.99 -11.12
CA GLY A 267 -1.83 -24.39 -9.78
C GLY A 267 -0.59 -23.50 -9.57
N LYS A 268 0.04 -22.97 -10.64
CA LYS A 268 1.19 -22.04 -10.51
C LYS A 268 0.89 -20.85 -9.60
N THR A 269 -0.26 -20.20 -9.83
CA THR A 269 -0.74 -19.10 -8.99
C THR A 269 -0.99 -19.55 -7.56
N ARG A 270 -1.51 -20.76 -7.38
CA ARG A 270 -1.79 -21.35 -6.07
C ARG A 270 -0.51 -21.61 -5.25
N LEU A 271 0.61 -21.95 -5.91
CA LEU A 271 1.93 -22.07 -5.27
C LEU A 271 2.44 -20.71 -4.77
N VAL A 272 2.29 -19.65 -5.58
CA VAL A 272 2.62 -18.28 -5.14
C VAL A 272 1.75 -17.87 -3.95
N ASP A 273 0.46 -18.17 -4.02
CA ASP A 273 -0.47 -17.86 -2.93
C ASP A 273 -0.16 -18.64 -1.65
N GLU A 274 0.46 -19.82 -1.75
CA GLU A 274 0.92 -20.60 -0.60
C GLU A 274 2.13 -19.93 0.06
N LEU A 275 3.13 -19.54 -0.73
CA LEU A 275 4.29 -18.82 -0.23
C LEU A 275 3.92 -17.50 0.43
N LEU A 276 3.02 -16.72 -0.18
CA LEU A 276 2.57 -15.43 0.35
C LEU A 276 1.70 -15.57 1.61
N ALA A 277 1.14 -16.75 1.83
CA ALA A 277 0.39 -17.05 3.02
C ALA A 277 1.29 -17.62 4.14
N ASP A 278 2.51 -18.05 3.84
CA ASP A 278 3.45 -18.57 4.84
C ASP A 278 3.70 -17.55 5.97
N PRO A 279 3.69 -17.96 7.25
CA PRO A 279 3.94 -17.06 8.37
C PRO A 279 5.26 -16.30 8.29
N ARG A 280 6.29 -16.89 7.66
CA ARG A 280 7.59 -16.25 7.44
C ARG A 280 7.50 -15.03 6.50
N ALA A 281 6.50 -14.99 5.63
CA ALA A 281 6.28 -13.88 4.71
C ALA A 281 5.53 -12.70 5.35
N LEU A 282 5.04 -12.82 6.59
CA LEU A 282 4.17 -11.80 7.23
C LEU A 282 4.88 -10.46 7.50
N GLY A 283 6.21 -10.46 7.64
CA GLY A 283 7.02 -9.24 7.77
C GLY A 283 7.65 -8.75 6.46
N ALA A 284 7.36 -9.41 5.34
CA ALA A 284 7.87 -9.01 4.04
C ALA A 284 6.93 -8.00 3.37
N ARG A 285 7.51 -7.02 2.69
CA ARG A 285 6.78 -6.13 1.78
C ARG A 285 6.42 -6.90 0.52
N VAL A 286 5.13 -7.17 0.33
CA VAL A 286 4.63 -7.94 -0.81
C VAL A 286 4.05 -7.02 -1.87
N ALA A 287 4.55 -7.11 -3.09
CA ALA A 287 3.94 -6.50 -4.26
C ALA A 287 3.63 -7.56 -5.31
N ARG A 288 2.41 -7.54 -5.84
CA ARG A 288 1.96 -8.49 -6.85
C ARG A 288 1.42 -7.76 -8.07
N ALA A 289 1.86 -8.16 -9.25
CA ALA A 289 1.27 -7.68 -10.50
C ALA A 289 1.01 -8.84 -11.46
N ARG A 290 0.05 -8.63 -12.36
CA ARG A 290 -0.31 -9.58 -13.40
C ARG A 290 0.00 -8.96 -14.75
N CYS A 291 0.79 -9.65 -15.56
CA CYS A 291 1.02 -9.24 -16.93
C CYS A 291 -0.23 -9.55 -17.77
N SER A 292 -0.53 -8.65 -18.70
CA SER A 292 -1.72 -8.73 -19.56
C SER A 292 -1.30 -8.70 -21.02
N PRO A 293 -1.96 -9.48 -21.91
CA PRO A 293 -1.73 -9.38 -23.35
C PRO A 293 -1.95 -7.97 -23.90
N TYR A 294 -2.81 -7.18 -23.25
CA TYR A 294 -3.12 -5.81 -23.65
C TYR A 294 -2.02 -4.80 -23.28
N ASP A 295 -1.14 -5.16 -22.34
CA ASP A 295 -0.05 -4.30 -21.86
C ASP A 295 1.30 -4.63 -22.52
N ALA A 296 1.35 -5.62 -23.41
CA ALA A 296 2.59 -6.07 -24.07
C ALA A 296 3.30 -4.97 -24.89
N HIS A 297 2.57 -3.92 -25.29
CA HIS A 297 3.09 -2.77 -26.04
C HIS A 297 3.46 -1.57 -25.17
N ARG A 298 3.19 -1.63 -23.86
CA ARG A 298 3.54 -0.60 -22.89
C ARG A 298 4.87 -0.96 -22.25
N ALA A 299 5.95 -0.29 -22.65
CA ALA A 299 7.26 -0.49 -22.06
C ALA A 299 7.19 -0.33 -20.53
N TYR A 300 7.74 -1.31 -19.81
CA TYR A 300 7.69 -1.42 -18.35
C TYR A 300 6.29 -1.51 -17.73
N GLY A 301 5.24 -1.88 -18.47
CA GLY A 301 3.87 -1.87 -17.95
C GLY A 301 3.70 -2.69 -16.67
N ALA A 302 4.13 -3.96 -16.70
CA ALA A 302 4.02 -4.87 -15.56
C ALA A 302 4.90 -4.44 -14.38
N ILE A 303 6.10 -3.94 -14.66
CA ILE A 303 7.02 -3.44 -13.63
C ILE A 303 6.47 -2.15 -13.01
N SER A 304 5.90 -1.25 -13.79
CA SER A 304 5.30 -0.02 -13.29
C SER A 304 4.11 -0.30 -12.37
N ASP A 305 3.26 -1.28 -12.71
CA ASP A 305 2.14 -1.68 -11.85
C ASP A 305 2.65 -2.35 -10.56
N LEU A 306 3.69 -3.18 -10.67
CA LEU A 306 4.36 -3.79 -9.53
C LEU A 306 4.97 -2.73 -8.60
N LEU A 307 5.68 -1.74 -9.16
CA LEU A 307 6.31 -0.66 -8.40
C LEU A 307 5.28 0.28 -7.78
N ARG A 308 4.17 0.57 -8.47
CA ARG A 308 3.06 1.35 -7.88
C ARG A 308 2.55 0.69 -6.61
N ARG A 309 2.30 -0.61 -6.66
CA ARG A 309 1.87 -1.39 -5.49
C ARG A 309 2.94 -1.44 -4.43
N ALA A 310 4.19 -1.74 -4.82
CA ALA A 310 5.32 -1.76 -3.91
C ALA A 310 5.52 -0.40 -3.22
N LEU A 311 5.20 0.72 -3.85
CA LEU A 311 5.32 2.06 -3.27
C LEU A 311 4.02 2.57 -2.64
N ALA A 312 2.93 1.78 -2.69
CA ALA A 312 1.57 2.22 -2.36
C ALA A 312 1.12 3.48 -3.13
N ILE A 313 1.69 3.75 -4.31
CA ILE A 313 1.37 4.92 -5.13
C ILE A 313 0.08 4.68 -5.90
N GLY A 314 -0.88 5.58 -5.69
CA GLY A 314 -2.16 5.55 -6.38
C GLY A 314 -2.05 5.55 -7.91
N THR A 315 -2.89 4.79 -8.63
CA THR A 315 -2.98 4.82 -10.11
C THR A 315 -3.19 6.25 -10.63
N ASN A 316 -4.03 7.03 -9.94
CA ASN A 316 -4.35 8.43 -10.24
C ASN A 316 -3.77 9.42 -9.21
N ALA A 317 -2.77 9.02 -8.41
CA ALA A 317 -2.19 9.94 -7.44
C ALA A 317 -1.60 11.18 -8.17
N PRO A 318 -1.72 12.41 -7.62
CA PRO A 318 -1.01 13.57 -8.13
C PRO A 318 0.51 13.37 -8.11
N THR A 319 1.21 14.03 -9.04
CA THR A 319 2.67 13.90 -9.21
C THR A 319 3.42 14.23 -7.92
N GLU A 320 2.98 15.24 -7.17
CA GLU A 320 3.56 15.70 -5.92
C GLU A 320 3.45 14.63 -4.83
N ILE A 321 2.29 13.97 -4.74
CA ILE A 321 2.05 12.88 -3.79
C ILE A 321 2.92 11.68 -4.14
N ALA A 322 2.94 11.28 -5.41
CA ALA A 322 3.76 10.17 -5.88
C ALA A 322 5.26 10.42 -5.66
N HIS A 323 5.73 11.65 -5.93
CA HIS A 323 7.11 12.06 -5.66
C HIS A 323 7.44 11.97 -4.17
N ARG A 324 6.58 12.52 -3.30
CA ARG A 324 6.75 12.44 -1.86
C ARG A 324 6.83 10.99 -1.38
N MET A 325 5.88 10.14 -1.78
CA MET A 325 5.85 8.72 -1.40
C MET A 325 7.12 7.98 -1.85
N LEU A 326 7.61 8.26 -3.06
CA LEU A 326 8.85 7.68 -3.57
C LEU A 326 10.05 8.12 -2.72
N THR A 327 10.19 9.42 -2.43
CA THR A 327 11.33 9.95 -1.65
C THR A 327 11.29 9.54 -0.17
N GLU A 328 10.10 9.39 0.41
CA GLU A 328 9.92 8.88 1.77
C GLU A 328 10.26 7.40 1.86
N THR A 329 9.85 6.60 0.86
CA THR A 329 10.16 5.17 0.80
C THR A 329 11.65 4.93 0.53
N VAL A 330 12.32 5.86 -0.16
CA VAL A 330 13.73 5.76 -0.55
C VAL A 330 14.49 7.04 -0.19
N PRO A 331 14.83 7.23 1.10
CA PRO A 331 15.58 8.40 1.52
C PRO A 331 16.95 8.48 0.81
N GLY A 332 17.23 9.66 0.23
CA GLY A 332 18.48 9.96 -0.48
C GLY A 332 18.48 9.60 -1.97
N MET A 333 17.31 9.33 -2.59
CA MET A 333 17.22 9.17 -4.04
C MET A 333 17.52 10.50 -4.76
N GLU A 334 18.39 10.44 -5.77
CA GLU A 334 18.71 11.60 -6.61
C GLU A 334 17.46 12.16 -7.34
N PRO A 335 17.27 13.49 -7.43
CA PRO A 335 16.08 14.10 -8.02
C PRO A 335 15.80 13.64 -9.47
N GLU A 336 16.84 13.49 -10.29
CA GLU A 336 16.74 13.01 -11.66
C GLU A 336 16.26 11.55 -11.71
N ALA A 337 16.75 10.71 -10.80
CA ALA A 337 16.32 9.31 -10.71
C ALA A 337 14.84 9.21 -10.27
N ALA A 338 14.42 10.04 -9.31
CA ALA A 338 13.02 10.11 -8.88
C ALA A 338 12.09 10.50 -10.03
N LYS A 339 12.45 11.53 -10.82
CA LYS A 339 11.69 11.92 -12.02
C LYS A 339 11.61 10.81 -13.05
N MET A 340 12.70 10.05 -13.25
CA MET A 340 12.72 8.92 -14.19
C MET A 340 11.81 7.79 -13.72
N VAL A 341 11.86 7.40 -12.44
CA VAL A 341 10.97 6.37 -11.87
C VAL A 341 9.52 6.81 -12.04
N LEU A 342 9.17 8.04 -11.64
CA LEU A 342 7.80 8.55 -11.81
C LEU A 342 7.38 8.56 -13.29
N ALA A 343 8.24 8.96 -14.21
CA ALA A 343 7.93 8.88 -15.63
C ALA A 343 7.64 7.44 -16.09
N ALA A 344 8.39 6.44 -15.60
CA ALA A 344 8.11 5.03 -15.86
C ALA A 344 6.77 4.58 -15.26
N LEU A 345 6.39 5.10 -14.08
CA LEU A 345 5.06 4.83 -13.52
C LEU A 345 3.93 5.44 -14.38
N GLY A 346 4.24 6.36 -15.30
CA GLY A 346 3.29 6.98 -16.23
C GLY A 346 3.02 8.46 -15.96
N TYR A 347 3.80 9.10 -15.09
CA TYR A 347 3.69 10.54 -14.84
C TYR A 347 4.29 11.35 -15.98
N SER A 348 3.61 12.43 -16.36
CA SER A 348 4.05 13.31 -17.45
C SER A 348 5.05 14.34 -16.92
N LEU A 349 6.34 13.98 -16.91
CA LEU A 349 7.44 14.80 -16.41
C LEU A 349 8.40 15.25 -17.53
N THR A 350 8.97 16.44 -17.37
CA THR A 350 10.05 16.90 -18.25
C THR A 350 11.33 16.13 -17.94
N LEU A 351 11.66 15.18 -18.83
CA LEU A 351 12.90 14.41 -18.74
C LEU A 351 14.01 15.05 -19.58
N PRO A 352 15.29 14.84 -19.20
CA PRO A 352 16.42 15.25 -20.03
C PRO A 352 16.33 14.63 -21.44
N ALA A 353 16.82 15.36 -22.44
CA ALA A 353 16.92 14.90 -23.81
C ALA A 353 18.00 13.80 -23.90
N LEU A 354 17.55 12.56 -23.74
CA LEU A 354 18.39 11.37 -23.76
C LEU A 354 17.98 10.49 -24.94
N SER A 355 18.94 9.74 -25.48
CA SER A 355 18.64 8.67 -26.42
C SER A 355 17.77 7.60 -25.74
N GLY A 356 17.00 6.85 -26.54
CA GLY A 356 16.14 5.78 -26.01
C GLY A 356 16.94 4.73 -25.22
N GLU A 357 18.14 4.38 -25.69
CA GLU A 357 19.03 3.41 -25.02
C GLU A 357 19.56 3.93 -23.68
N THR A 358 20.01 5.19 -23.61
CA THR A 358 20.50 5.79 -22.36
C THR A 358 19.37 5.92 -21.35
N ARG A 359 18.17 6.31 -21.80
CA ARG A 359 16.98 6.37 -20.93
C ARG A 359 16.63 4.99 -20.37
N ARG A 360 16.66 3.93 -21.19
CA ARG A 360 16.42 2.55 -20.77
C ARG A 360 17.41 2.11 -19.68
N LYS A 361 18.71 2.25 -19.94
CA LYS A 361 19.77 1.88 -18.97
C LYS A 361 19.64 2.61 -17.63
N LEU A 362 19.26 3.89 -17.66
CA LEU A 362 19.04 4.67 -16.46
C LEU A 362 17.79 4.23 -15.69
N LEU A 363 16.70 3.91 -16.39
CA LEU A 363 15.49 3.36 -15.77
C LEU A 363 15.74 2.00 -15.14
N ASP A 364 16.41 1.08 -15.85
CA ASP A 364 16.76 -0.23 -15.30
C ASP A 364 17.58 -0.11 -14.02
N ARG A 365 18.57 0.80 -14.03
CA ARG A 365 19.37 1.13 -12.85
C ARG A 365 18.53 1.69 -11.73
N ALA A 366 17.68 2.69 -12.00
CA ALA A 366 16.86 3.34 -10.99
C ALA A 366 15.87 2.36 -10.34
N ILE A 367 15.23 1.49 -11.13
CA ILE A 367 14.29 0.48 -10.63
C ILE A 367 15.01 -0.59 -9.81
N ARG A 368 16.16 -1.09 -10.27
CA ARG A 368 16.96 -2.03 -9.49
C ARG A 368 17.41 -1.42 -8.17
N ASP A 369 17.98 -0.22 -8.22
CA ASP A 369 18.51 0.45 -7.03
C ASP A 369 17.37 0.75 -6.04
N LEU A 370 16.17 1.09 -6.53
CA LEU A 370 14.94 1.20 -5.76
C LEU A 370 14.59 -0.12 -5.05
N ILE A 371 14.46 -1.22 -5.78
CA ILE A 371 14.11 -2.54 -5.22
C ILE A 371 15.13 -2.95 -4.16
N LEU A 372 16.42 -2.84 -4.46
CA LEU A 372 17.50 -3.18 -3.54
C LEU A 372 17.53 -2.28 -2.31
N ARG A 373 17.20 -1.00 -2.44
CA ARG A 373 17.15 -0.08 -1.30
C ARG A 373 16.00 -0.41 -0.35
N VAL A 374 14.83 -0.76 -0.88
CA VAL A 374 13.69 -1.23 -0.06
C VAL A 374 14.02 -2.57 0.58
N ALA A 375 14.67 -3.48 -0.16
CA ALA A 375 15.10 -4.79 0.37
C ALA A 375 16.12 -4.70 1.52
N ARG A 376 16.83 -3.57 1.68
CA ARG A 376 17.75 -3.32 2.80
C ARG A 376 17.04 -2.93 4.09
N THR A 377 15.82 -2.40 4.03
CA THR A 377 15.07 -1.99 5.23
C THR A 377 14.14 -3.09 5.72
N GLN A 378 13.59 -3.87 4.79
CA GLN A 378 12.74 -5.02 5.10
C GLN A 378 12.76 -6.02 3.93
N PRO A 379 12.43 -7.30 4.18
CA PRO A 379 12.30 -8.30 3.11
C PRO A 379 11.26 -7.86 2.07
N VAL A 380 11.52 -8.13 0.79
CA VAL A 380 10.60 -7.76 -0.32
C VAL A 380 10.28 -8.99 -1.14
N ILE A 381 8.99 -9.24 -1.40
CA ILE A 381 8.51 -10.29 -2.30
C ILE A 381 7.81 -9.63 -3.48
N LEU A 382 8.39 -9.81 -4.67
CA LEU A 382 7.84 -9.33 -5.94
C LEU A 382 7.26 -10.51 -6.71
N ALA A 383 5.94 -10.58 -6.80
CA ALA A 383 5.23 -11.66 -7.47
C ALA A 383 4.64 -11.18 -8.81
N LEU A 384 5.18 -11.67 -9.92
CA LEU A 384 4.64 -11.43 -11.27
C LEU A 384 3.98 -12.70 -11.80
N THR A 385 2.72 -12.58 -12.20
CA THR A 385 1.97 -13.69 -12.84
C THR A 385 1.74 -13.43 -14.32
N ASP A 386 1.60 -14.50 -15.09
CA ASP A 386 1.40 -14.45 -16.55
C ASP A 386 2.57 -13.79 -17.31
N VAL A 387 3.81 -13.97 -16.81
CA VAL A 387 5.05 -13.35 -17.31
C VAL A 387 5.28 -13.54 -18.81
N GLN A 388 4.70 -14.57 -19.44
CA GLN A 388 4.71 -14.74 -20.89
C GLN A 388 4.13 -13.53 -21.67
N TRP A 389 3.32 -12.70 -21.02
CA TRP A 389 2.76 -11.46 -21.58
C TRP A 389 3.51 -10.19 -21.16
N ALA A 390 4.62 -10.30 -20.42
CA ALA A 390 5.43 -9.15 -20.03
C ALA A 390 6.07 -8.51 -21.27
N ASP A 391 6.16 -7.17 -21.29
CA ASP A 391 6.88 -6.45 -22.34
C ASP A 391 8.40 -6.74 -22.30
N ALA A 392 9.08 -6.58 -23.43
CA ALA A 392 10.50 -6.92 -23.57
C ALA A 392 11.39 -6.19 -22.55
N ALA A 393 11.10 -4.93 -22.24
CA ALA A 393 11.90 -4.16 -21.28
C ALA A 393 11.70 -4.69 -19.85
N SER A 394 10.48 -5.06 -19.47
CA SER A 394 10.22 -5.76 -18.20
C SER A 394 10.96 -7.09 -18.11
N GLN A 395 11.00 -7.88 -19.18
CA GLN A 395 11.72 -9.17 -19.19
C GLN A 395 13.24 -8.99 -19.03
N GLU A 396 13.83 -8.04 -19.76
CA GLU A 396 15.25 -7.70 -19.66
C GLU A 396 15.62 -7.24 -18.25
N LEU A 397 14.79 -6.37 -17.64
CA LEU A 397 15.00 -5.90 -16.28
C LEU A 397 14.92 -7.04 -15.26
N LEU A 398 13.93 -7.92 -15.35
CA LEU A 398 13.80 -9.08 -14.46
C LEU A 398 15.01 -10.01 -14.56
N ALA A 399 15.53 -10.23 -15.77
CA ALA A 399 16.77 -10.98 -15.98
C ALA A 399 17.98 -10.27 -15.35
N ALA A 400 18.03 -8.93 -15.41
CA ALA A 400 19.11 -8.13 -14.81
C ALA A 400 19.02 -8.00 -13.28
N LEU A 401 17.87 -8.34 -12.67
CA LEU A 401 17.70 -8.47 -11.22
C LEU A 401 18.17 -9.82 -10.69
N ALA A 402 18.42 -10.80 -11.57
CA ALA A 402 18.96 -12.09 -11.18
C ALA A 402 20.39 -11.89 -10.63
N PRO A 403 20.73 -12.49 -9.48
CA PRO A 403 22.05 -12.38 -8.88
C PRO A 403 23.18 -12.95 -9.76
#